data_AF-A0AAJ1MEB7-F1
#
_entry.id   AF-A0AAJ1MEB7-F1
#
_cell.length_a   1.000
_cell.length_b   1.000
_cell.length_c   1.000
_cell.angle_alpha   90.00
_cell.angle_beta   90.00
_cell.angle_gamma   90.00
#
_symmetry.space_group_name_H-M   'P 1'
#
loop_
_entity.id
_entity.type
_entity.pdbx_description
1 polymer ?
#
loop_
_entity_poly.entity_id
_entity_poly.type
_entity_poly.pdbx_seq_one_letter_code
_entity_poly.pdbx_strand_id
1 'polypeptide(L)'
;MRELLTAARTYYVRTDGSDSNTGLSNTSGGAFATIQKAVDTAASLDLGLYDIVINVGIGTWTAPTLLRTLTGAGKVTIRGINNNTTDTVISTNSADCFGGEFFGRYHFEYLKLQTTTSGACLFVQGSGILVTWANINFGQTAGQHLLVANGAQIKATGSYQISGGAASHIATYDVCTAYFVGYTVTITNTPTFLNAFIVAERNCSVIFVQATFAGSATGTRYRSAFSSSVVTNGGENYLPGNAAGVRETGGQYS
;
A
#
# COMPACT_ATOMS: atom_id res chain seq x y z
N MET A 1 6.11 -17.94 25.34
CA MET A 1 4.67 -17.62 25.20
C MET A 1 4.58 -16.17 24.77
N ARG A 2 3.77 -15.84 23.76
CA ARG A 2 3.52 -14.44 23.36
C ARG A 2 2.44 -13.84 24.26
N GLU A 3 2.51 -12.55 24.55
CA GLU A 3 1.46 -11.83 25.27
C GLU A 3 0.19 -11.81 24.41
N LEU A 4 -0.95 -12.25 24.97
CA LEU A 4 -2.26 -12.14 24.33
C LEU A 4 -2.86 -10.77 24.58
N LEU A 5 -3.23 -10.05 23.52
CA LEU A 5 -3.99 -8.81 23.65
C LEU A 5 -5.39 -9.09 24.21
N THR A 6 -5.75 -8.32 25.22
CA THR A 6 -7.07 -8.33 25.86
C THR A 6 -7.89 -7.09 25.54
N ALA A 7 -7.33 -6.12 24.82
CA ALA A 7 -7.97 -4.92 24.29
C ALA A 7 -7.19 -4.38 23.09
N ALA A 8 -7.84 -3.52 22.28
CA ALA A 8 -7.17 -2.80 21.20
C ALA A 8 -6.04 -1.92 21.75
N ARG A 9 -4.96 -1.78 20.98
CA ARG A 9 -3.75 -1.05 21.44
C ARG A 9 -3.31 -0.02 20.41
N THR A 10 -2.84 1.13 20.90
CA THR A 10 -2.25 2.16 20.05
C THR A 10 -0.78 2.34 20.41
N TYR A 11 0.07 2.36 19.39
CA TYR A 11 1.47 2.74 19.48
C TYR A 11 1.72 4.05 18.73
N TYR A 12 2.64 4.85 19.23
CA TYR A 12 3.05 6.12 18.63
C TYR A 12 4.51 6.05 18.19
N VAL A 13 4.78 6.64 17.02
CA VAL A 13 6.12 6.78 16.46
C VAL A 13 6.39 8.27 16.25
N ARG A 14 7.53 8.79 16.73
CA ARG A 14 7.89 10.21 16.61
C ARG A 14 9.36 10.35 16.27
N THR A 15 9.70 11.40 15.52
CA THR A 15 11.09 11.70 15.14
C THR A 15 11.98 12.07 16.34
N ASP A 16 11.37 12.49 17.45
CA ASP A 16 12.03 12.80 18.73
C ASP A 16 11.80 11.70 19.80
N GLY A 17 11.33 10.51 19.37
CA GLY A 17 11.13 9.34 20.24
C GLY A 17 12.40 8.52 20.49
N SER A 18 12.23 7.35 21.11
CA SER A 18 13.30 6.35 21.30
C SER A 18 12.75 4.94 21.14
N ASP A 19 13.50 4.05 20.48
CA ASP A 19 13.13 2.62 20.37
C ASP A 19 13.33 1.84 21.68
N SER A 20 13.86 2.48 22.72
CA SER A 20 13.82 2.00 24.10
C SER A 20 12.50 2.29 24.81
N ASN A 21 11.62 3.15 24.25
CA ASN A 21 10.34 3.48 24.85
C ASN A 21 9.32 2.35 24.66
N THR A 22 8.14 2.48 25.28
CA THR A 22 7.06 1.49 25.17
C THR A 22 6.15 1.72 23.96
N GLY A 23 6.20 2.91 23.35
CA GLY A 23 5.31 3.34 22.27
C GLY A 23 3.91 3.73 22.73
N LEU A 24 3.56 3.62 24.02
CA LEU A 24 2.17 3.74 24.50
C LEU A 24 1.70 5.19 24.74
N SER A 25 2.57 6.18 24.58
CA SER A 25 2.25 7.60 24.78
C SER A 25 2.79 8.46 23.64
N ASN A 26 1.99 9.42 23.17
CA ASN A 26 2.37 10.37 22.13
C ASN A 26 3.23 11.52 22.69
N THR A 27 4.39 11.17 23.23
CA THR A 27 5.40 12.10 23.76
C THR A 27 6.78 11.61 23.36
N SER A 28 7.79 12.48 23.37
CA SER A 28 9.18 12.08 23.10
C SER A 28 9.68 10.97 24.04
N GLY A 29 9.30 11.04 25.33
CA GLY A 29 9.61 10.02 26.32
C GLY A 29 8.74 8.74 26.25
N GLY A 30 7.73 8.70 25.38
CA GLY A 30 6.77 7.60 25.30
C GLY A 30 6.72 6.88 23.95
N ALA A 31 7.01 7.57 22.84
CA ALA A 31 6.88 7.06 21.48
C ALA A 31 8.14 6.32 21.02
N PHE A 32 7.97 5.37 20.10
CA PHE A 32 9.10 4.77 19.39
C PHE A 32 9.79 5.78 18.46
N ALA A 33 11.08 5.58 18.20
CA ALA A 33 11.83 6.37 17.23
C ALA A 33 11.62 5.88 15.80
N THR A 34 11.24 4.61 15.59
CA THR A 34 11.11 4.03 14.25
C THR A 34 9.78 3.31 14.03
N ILE A 35 9.32 3.32 12.78
CA ILE A 35 8.14 2.55 12.36
C ILE A 35 8.43 1.05 12.46
N GLN A 36 9.65 0.62 12.12
CA GLN A 36 10.07 -0.78 12.24
C GLN A 36 9.92 -1.29 13.68
N LYS A 37 10.35 -0.50 14.68
CA LYS A 37 10.20 -0.90 16.08
C LYS A 37 8.73 -1.10 16.46
N ALA A 38 7.83 -0.22 16.03
CA ALA A 38 6.41 -0.36 16.29
C ALA A 38 5.82 -1.62 15.64
N VAL A 39 6.22 -1.92 14.40
CA VAL A 39 5.81 -3.15 13.69
C VAL A 39 6.34 -4.41 14.37
N ASP A 40 7.61 -4.42 14.77
CA ASP A 40 8.22 -5.55 15.48
C ASP A 40 7.57 -5.77 16.85
N THR A 41 7.23 -4.70 17.57
CA THR A 41 6.50 -4.78 18.84
C THR A 41 5.08 -5.29 18.63
N ALA A 42 4.36 -4.86 17.59
CA ALA A 42 3.03 -5.38 17.29
C ALA A 42 3.07 -6.90 16.96
N ALA A 43 4.06 -7.33 16.18
CA ALA A 43 4.21 -8.72 15.75
C ALA A 43 4.73 -9.68 16.85
N SER A 44 5.25 -9.15 17.96
CA SER A 44 5.65 -9.98 19.12
C SER A 44 4.46 -10.45 19.96
N LEU A 45 3.27 -9.88 19.75
CA LEU A 45 2.03 -10.17 20.45
C LEU A 45 1.21 -11.26 19.72
N ASP A 46 0.33 -11.92 20.47
CA ASP A 46 -0.85 -12.56 19.91
C ASP A 46 -2.00 -11.54 19.96
N LEU A 47 -2.48 -11.12 18.80
CA LEU A 47 -3.49 -10.07 18.70
C LEU A 47 -4.88 -10.58 19.11
N GLY A 48 -5.10 -11.90 19.18
CA GLY A 48 -6.41 -12.47 19.41
C GLY A 48 -7.42 -11.93 18.40
N LEU A 49 -8.43 -11.18 18.87
CA LEU A 49 -9.42 -10.48 18.04
C LEU A 49 -9.21 -8.96 17.98
N TYR A 50 -8.19 -8.43 18.65
CA TYR A 50 -8.00 -7.00 18.84
C TYR A 50 -7.05 -6.42 17.81
N ASP A 51 -7.40 -5.23 17.32
CA ASP A 51 -6.57 -4.49 16.38
C ASP A 51 -5.52 -3.63 17.09
N ILE A 52 -4.42 -3.37 16.39
CA ILE A 52 -3.37 -2.43 16.79
C ILE A 52 -3.38 -1.26 15.81
N VAL A 53 -3.23 -0.04 16.34
CA VAL A 53 -2.99 1.17 15.54
C VAL A 53 -1.59 1.68 15.82
N ILE A 54 -0.80 1.92 14.77
CA ILE A 54 0.49 2.58 14.81
C ILE A 54 0.30 3.98 14.23
N ASN A 55 0.27 4.99 15.10
CA ASN A 55 0.20 6.40 14.73
C ASN A 55 1.60 6.94 14.49
N VAL A 56 1.91 7.22 13.22
CA VAL A 56 3.18 7.75 12.78
C VAL A 56 3.12 9.27 12.79
N GLY A 57 4.05 9.88 13.53
CA GLY A 57 4.16 11.31 13.71
C GLY A 57 4.45 12.07 12.42
N ILE A 58 4.37 13.38 12.50
CA ILE A 58 4.73 14.29 11.40
C ILE A 58 6.20 14.11 11.02
N GLY A 59 6.50 14.31 9.74
CA GLY A 59 7.86 14.29 9.21
C GLY A 59 8.04 13.36 8.02
N THR A 60 9.28 13.33 7.54
CA THR A 60 9.73 12.47 6.45
C THR A 60 10.51 11.29 7.00
N TRP A 61 9.98 10.09 6.80
CA TRP A 61 10.51 8.83 7.28
C TRP A 61 11.22 8.12 6.12
N THR A 62 12.54 7.98 6.20
CA THR A 62 13.38 7.50 5.09
C THR A 62 13.82 6.05 5.21
N ALA A 63 13.66 5.45 6.39
CA ALA A 63 13.95 4.05 6.60
C ALA A 63 12.84 3.16 6.01
N PRO A 64 13.18 2.11 5.24
CA PRO A 64 12.19 1.15 4.80
C PRO A 64 11.61 0.36 5.97
N THR A 65 10.35 -0.05 5.85
CA THR A 65 9.67 -0.87 6.88
C THR A 65 9.40 -2.27 6.33
N LEU A 66 9.99 -3.27 6.99
CA LEU A 66 9.66 -4.67 6.78
C LEU A 66 8.46 -5.04 7.64
N LEU A 67 7.36 -5.39 6.98
CA LEU A 67 6.18 -5.95 7.61
C LEU A 67 6.51 -7.32 8.20
N ARG A 68 5.81 -7.68 9.27
CA ARG A 68 6.08 -8.87 10.07
C ARG A 68 4.86 -9.77 10.16
N THR A 69 5.09 -11.06 10.32
CA THR A 69 4.01 -12.01 10.54
C THR A 69 3.27 -11.69 11.83
N LEU A 70 1.97 -11.47 11.71
CA LEU A 70 1.06 -11.25 12.83
C LEU A 70 0.51 -12.59 13.33
N THR A 71 0.11 -12.63 14.60
CA THR A 71 -0.55 -13.80 15.21
C THR A 71 -1.89 -13.38 15.77
N GLY A 72 -2.87 -14.28 15.66
CA GLY A 72 -4.27 -13.94 15.94
C GLY A 72 -4.97 -13.37 14.71
N ALA A 73 -6.26 -13.10 14.85
CA ALA A 73 -7.05 -12.51 13.80
C ALA A 73 -6.83 -11.00 13.69
N GLY A 74 -6.46 -10.29 14.76
CA GLY A 74 -6.32 -8.82 14.74
C GLY A 74 -5.49 -8.25 13.59
N LYS A 75 -5.80 -7.00 13.23
CA LYS A 75 -5.15 -6.24 12.15
C LYS A 75 -4.23 -5.18 12.73
N VAL A 76 -3.12 -4.89 12.03
CA VAL A 76 -2.27 -3.73 12.32
C VAL A 76 -2.57 -2.61 11.33
N THR A 77 -3.00 -1.45 11.82
CA THR A 77 -3.20 -0.23 11.03
C THR A 77 -2.00 0.69 11.19
N ILE A 78 -1.32 1.06 10.10
CA ILE A 78 -0.22 2.04 10.09
C ILE A 78 -0.75 3.31 9.45
N ARG A 79 -0.74 4.42 10.21
CA ARG A 79 -1.37 5.66 9.76
C ARG A 79 -0.63 6.92 10.14
N GLY A 80 -0.80 7.98 9.36
CA GLY A 80 -0.35 9.32 9.76
C GLY A 80 -1.23 9.89 10.88
N ILE A 81 -0.60 10.64 11.78
CA ILE A 81 -1.21 11.07 13.03
C ILE A 81 -2.29 12.16 12.88
N ASN A 82 -2.22 12.99 11.84
CA ASN A 82 -3.07 14.17 11.66
C ASN A 82 -4.25 13.97 10.70
N ASN A 83 -4.54 12.73 10.29
CA ASN A 83 -5.65 12.40 9.39
C ASN A 83 -5.59 13.14 8.05
N ASN A 84 -4.38 13.44 7.56
CA ASN A 84 -4.14 14.04 6.26
C ASN A 84 -3.03 13.26 5.54
N THR A 85 -2.84 13.55 4.26
CA THR A 85 -1.89 12.86 3.38
C THR A 85 -0.63 13.68 3.09
N THR A 86 -0.33 14.70 3.91
CA THR A 86 0.78 15.63 3.67
C THR A 86 1.82 15.62 4.79
N ASP A 87 1.39 15.44 6.04
CA ASP A 87 2.26 15.67 7.19
C ASP A 87 3.18 14.48 7.50
N THR A 88 2.74 13.27 7.18
CA THR A 88 3.50 12.03 7.38
C THR A 88 3.87 11.43 6.03
N VAL A 89 5.15 11.59 5.66
CA VAL A 89 5.69 11.15 4.38
C VAL A 89 6.64 9.98 4.60
N ILE A 90 6.41 8.86 3.93
CA ILE A 90 7.36 7.75 3.84
C ILE A 90 8.10 7.90 2.50
N SER A 91 9.42 8.07 2.56
CA SER A 91 10.26 8.43 1.42
C SER A 91 11.55 7.63 1.42
N THR A 92 11.50 6.40 0.92
CA THR A 92 12.64 5.47 0.92
C THR A 92 13.53 5.67 -0.31
N ASN A 93 14.81 5.32 -0.16
CA ASN A 93 15.76 5.30 -1.27
C ASN A 93 16.26 3.88 -1.50
N SER A 94 16.20 3.43 -2.76
CA SER A 94 16.62 2.09 -3.18
C SER A 94 15.93 0.94 -2.41
N ALA A 95 14.68 1.15 -1.98
CA ALA A 95 13.91 0.21 -1.19
C ALA A 95 12.41 0.54 -1.25
N ASP A 96 11.57 -0.47 -1.01
CA ASP A 96 10.13 -0.27 -0.87
C ASP A 96 9.81 0.53 0.41
N CYS A 97 8.74 1.32 0.43
CA CYS A 97 8.30 1.98 1.68
C CYS A 97 7.88 0.94 2.71
N PHE A 98 7.01 0.01 2.29
CA PHE A 98 6.59 -1.15 3.07
C PHE A 98 6.68 -2.42 2.22
N GLY A 99 7.30 -3.46 2.78
CA GLY A 99 7.42 -4.75 2.09
C GLY A 99 7.86 -5.87 3.01
N GLY A 100 8.46 -6.91 2.43
CA GLY A 100 8.93 -8.11 3.13
C GLY A 100 8.01 -9.32 2.93
N GLU A 101 8.40 -10.44 3.52
CA GLU A 101 7.62 -11.68 3.55
C GLU A 101 6.95 -11.83 4.92
N PHE A 102 5.62 -11.89 4.94
CA PHE A 102 4.85 -11.92 6.17
C PHE A 102 3.51 -12.63 5.98
N PHE A 103 2.83 -12.96 7.09
CA PHE A 103 1.43 -13.35 7.09
C PHE A 103 0.63 -12.43 8.01
N GLY A 104 -0.62 -12.13 7.65
CA GLY A 104 -1.51 -11.34 8.49
C GLY A 104 -2.21 -10.21 7.73
N ARG A 105 -2.86 -9.34 8.50
CA ARG A 105 -3.70 -8.26 8.00
C ARG A 105 -3.10 -6.90 8.34
N TYR A 106 -2.78 -6.12 7.32
CA TYR A 106 -2.34 -4.74 7.46
C TYR A 106 -3.33 -3.77 6.81
N HIS A 107 -3.43 -2.58 7.40
CA HIS A 107 -4.18 -1.45 6.85
C HIS A 107 -3.33 -0.19 6.84
N PHE A 108 -3.41 0.60 5.76
CA PHE A 108 -2.67 1.85 5.62
C PHE A 108 -3.61 3.02 5.37
N GLU A 109 -3.43 4.13 6.09
CA GLU A 109 -4.23 5.34 5.88
C GLU A 109 -3.50 6.63 6.28
N TYR A 110 -3.84 7.76 5.64
CA TYR A 110 -3.29 9.09 5.97
C TYR A 110 -1.76 9.18 5.88
N LEU A 111 -1.17 8.59 4.84
CA LEU A 111 0.26 8.65 4.55
C LEU A 111 0.48 9.16 3.13
N LYS A 112 1.57 9.90 2.91
CA LYS A 112 2.17 10.03 1.58
C LYS A 112 3.27 8.98 1.42
N LEU A 113 3.26 8.24 0.33
CA LEU A 113 4.27 7.22 0.03
C LEU A 113 5.02 7.59 -1.24
N GLN A 114 6.35 7.52 -1.23
CA GLN A 114 7.21 7.84 -2.36
C GLN A 114 8.56 7.10 -2.27
N THR A 115 9.20 6.86 -3.42
CA THR A 115 10.52 6.21 -3.46
C THR A 115 11.46 6.91 -4.43
N THR A 116 12.76 6.81 -4.18
CA THR A 116 13.82 7.28 -5.07
C THR A 116 14.75 6.14 -5.47
N THR A 117 15.33 6.21 -6.67
CA THR A 117 16.26 5.23 -7.25
C THR A 117 15.65 3.87 -7.61
N SER A 118 14.96 3.20 -6.67
CA SER A 118 14.17 1.99 -6.90
C SER A 118 13.15 1.78 -5.77
N GLY A 119 12.30 0.76 -5.89
CA GLY A 119 11.33 0.36 -4.86
C GLY A 119 9.91 0.87 -5.10
N ALA A 120 8.95 0.13 -4.56
CA ALA A 120 7.52 0.42 -4.59
C ALA A 120 7.02 1.11 -3.31
N CYS A 121 5.81 1.70 -3.34
CA CYS A 121 5.20 2.15 -2.08
C CYS A 121 4.82 0.95 -1.20
N LEU A 122 4.03 0.02 -1.74
CA LEU A 122 3.72 -1.24 -1.06
C LEU A 122 4.15 -2.41 -1.95
N PHE A 123 5.03 -3.27 -1.43
CA PHE A 123 5.31 -4.57 -2.02
C PHE A 123 4.70 -5.67 -1.16
N VAL A 124 3.69 -6.36 -1.68
CA VAL A 124 2.93 -7.38 -0.96
C VAL A 124 3.09 -8.71 -1.69
N GLN A 125 3.77 -9.67 -1.05
CA GLN A 125 4.01 -10.99 -1.65
C GLN A 125 3.83 -12.12 -0.64
N GLY A 126 3.24 -13.22 -1.10
CA GLY A 126 2.99 -14.42 -0.30
C GLY A 126 1.50 -14.76 -0.17
N SER A 127 1.23 -16.05 0.02
CA SER A 127 -0.14 -16.59 0.09
C SER A 127 -0.82 -16.26 1.43
N GLY A 128 -2.12 -15.96 1.39
CA GLY A 128 -2.91 -15.72 2.61
C GLY A 128 -2.70 -14.34 3.25
N ILE A 129 -2.12 -13.39 2.52
CA ILE A 129 -1.92 -12.02 2.95
C ILE A 129 -3.07 -11.15 2.44
N LEU A 130 -3.61 -10.30 3.33
CA LEU A 130 -4.52 -9.22 2.95
C LEU A 130 -3.96 -7.87 3.41
N VAL A 131 -3.65 -7.01 2.44
CA VAL A 131 -3.31 -5.60 2.68
C VAL A 131 -4.46 -4.72 2.20
N THR A 132 -4.88 -3.79 3.05
CA THR A 132 -5.94 -2.82 2.73
C THR A 132 -5.44 -1.40 2.89
N TRP A 133 -6.08 -0.44 2.22
CA TRP A 133 -5.78 0.98 2.41
C TRP A 133 -6.96 1.89 2.08
N ALA A 134 -6.89 3.11 2.58
CA ALA A 134 -7.76 4.24 2.25
C ALA A 134 -6.98 5.54 2.53
N ASN A 135 -7.38 6.68 1.96
CA ASN A 135 -6.77 7.98 2.28
C ASN A 135 -5.24 7.99 2.18
N ILE A 136 -4.66 7.30 1.18
CA ILE A 136 -3.23 7.36 0.87
C ILE A 136 -3.00 8.39 -0.21
N ASN A 137 -1.85 9.06 -0.19
CA ASN A 137 -1.34 9.79 -1.34
C ASN A 137 -0.13 9.06 -1.92
N PHE A 138 -0.31 8.44 -3.09
CA PHE A 138 0.78 7.85 -3.85
C PHE A 138 1.55 8.96 -4.56
N GLY A 139 2.72 9.31 -4.03
CA GLY A 139 3.67 10.26 -4.61
C GLY A 139 4.56 9.59 -5.66
N GLN A 140 5.61 10.31 -6.10
CA GLN A 140 6.52 9.80 -7.13
C GLN A 140 7.26 8.55 -6.63
N THR A 141 7.30 7.50 -7.45
CA THR A 141 8.13 6.30 -7.19
C THR A 141 9.08 6.01 -8.34
N ALA A 142 10.19 5.36 -8.02
CA ALA A 142 11.06 4.75 -9.01
C ALA A 142 10.53 3.38 -9.48
N GLY A 143 9.85 2.63 -8.61
CA GLY A 143 9.10 1.41 -8.93
C GLY A 143 7.60 1.66 -9.07
N GLN A 144 6.79 0.73 -8.59
CA GLN A 144 5.32 0.79 -8.64
C GLN A 144 4.72 1.49 -7.41
N HIS A 145 3.51 2.02 -7.50
CA HIS A 145 2.78 2.37 -6.28
C HIS A 145 2.40 1.10 -5.50
N LEU A 146 1.81 0.12 -6.16
CA LEU A 146 1.38 -1.13 -5.56
C LEU A 146 1.95 -2.29 -6.36
N LEU A 147 2.87 -3.06 -5.77
CA LEU A 147 3.42 -4.28 -6.33
C LEU A 147 2.86 -5.47 -5.54
N VAL A 148 2.17 -6.38 -6.23
CA VAL A 148 1.51 -7.53 -5.61
C VAL A 148 1.98 -8.80 -6.30
N ALA A 149 2.38 -9.80 -5.52
CA ALA A 149 2.81 -11.06 -6.09
C ALA A 149 2.49 -12.31 -5.27
N ASN A 150 2.68 -13.48 -5.86
CA ASN A 150 2.82 -14.77 -5.16
C ASN A 150 1.67 -15.09 -4.18
N GLY A 151 0.42 -15.06 -4.63
CA GLY A 151 -0.74 -15.42 -3.78
C GLY A 151 -1.34 -14.27 -2.96
N ALA A 152 -0.72 -13.09 -2.96
CA ALA A 152 -1.14 -11.98 -2.13
C ALA A 152 -2.45 -11.33 -2.62
N GLN A 153 -3.18 -10.73 -1.66
CA GLN A 153 -4.37 -9.95 -1.94
C GLN A 153 -4.23 -8.53 -1.42
N ILE A 154 -4.62 -7.56 -2.26
CA ILE A 154 -4.74 -6.16 -1.85
C ILE A 154 -6.15 -5.65 -2.13
N LYS A 155 -6.67 -4.78 -1.25
CA LYS A 155 -7.99 -4.16 -1.44
C LYS A 155 -8.03 -2.69 -1.00
N ALA A 156 -8.45 -1.81 -1.92
CA ALA A 156 -8.83 -0.45 -1.54
C ALA A 156 -10.13 -0.48 -0.72
N THR A 157 -10.21 0.36 0.31
CA THR A 157 -11.35 0.43 1.26
C THR A 157 -11.90 1.85 1.40
N GLY A 158 -11.37 2.80 0.64
CA GLY A 158 -11.80 4.19 0.60
C GLY A 158 -11.12 4.94 -0.54
N SER A 159 -11.58 6.17 -0.77
CA SER A 159 -10.97 7.09 -1.74
C SER A 159 -9.52 7.40 -1.38
N TYR A 160 -8.71 7.71 -2.40
CA TYR A 160 -7.28 8.01 -2.23
C TYR A 160 -6.77 8.94 -3.34
N GLN A 161 -5.52 9.36 -3.23
CA GLN A 161 -4.87 10.33 -4.12
C GLN A 161 -3.65 9.72 -4.81
N ILE A 162 -3.38 10.20 -6.02
CA ILE A 162 -2.16 9.96 -6.78
C ILE A 162 -1.58 11.33 -7.15
N SER A 163 -0.43 11.67 -6.59
CA SER A 163 0.24 12.96 -6.83
C SER A 163 1.56 12.86 -7.61
N GLY A 164 2.07 11.66 -7.84
CA GLY A 164 3.29 11.41 -8.62
C GLY A 164 3.19 10.21 -9.55
N GLY A 165 4.15 10.09 -10.47
CA GLY A 165 4.26 9.00 -11.43
C GLY A 165 5.00 7.79 -10.87
N ALA A 166 4.89 6.68 -11.59
CA ALA A 166 5.45 5.38 -11.20
C ALA A 166 5.72 4.52 -12.45
N ALA A 167 6.35 3.36 -12.26
CA ALA A 167 6.33 2.31 -13.29
C ALA A 167 4.89 1.87 -13.59
N SER A 168 4.08 1.65 -12.55
CA SER A 168 2.65 1.36 -12.62
C SER A 168 1.96 1.80 -11.35
N HIS A 169 0.66 2.13 -11.41
CA HIS A 169 -0.09 2.33 -10.18
C HIS A 169 -0.32 0.99 -9.48
N ILE A 170 -0.70 -0.04 -10.24
CA ILE A 170 -0.84 -1.40 -9.74
C ILE A 170 -0.10 -2.33 -10.69
N ALA A 171 0.78 -3.17 -10.16
CA ALA A 171 1.36 -4.28 -10.88
C ALA A 171 1.16 -5.58 -10.11
N THR A 172 0.60 -6.58 -10.77
CA THR A 172 0.25 -7.88 -10.19
C THR A 172 0.95 -9.00 -10.97
N TYR A 173 1.68 -9.87 -10.26
CA TYR A 173 2.43 -10.98 -10.83
C TYR A 173 2.21 -12.30 -10.05
N ASP A 174 2.25 -13.45 -10.71
CA ASP A 174 2.34 -14.76 -10.06
C ASP A 174 1.16 -15.07 -9.11
N VAL A 175 -0.04 -15.24 -9.70
CA VAL A 175 -1.27 -15.71 -9.03
C VAL A 175 -1.64 -14.85 -7.82
N CYS A 176 -2.24 -13.70 -8.05
CA CYS A 176 -2.52 -12.72 -7.02
C CYS A 176 -3.78 -11.92 -7.36
N THR A 177 -4.31 -11.16 -6.40
CA THR A 177 -5.55 -10.42 -6.64
C THR A 177 -5.53 -9.01 -6.07
N ALA A 178 -6.01 -8.06 -6.87
CA ALA A 178 -6.16 -6.67 -6.46
C ALA A 178 -7.62 -6.22 -6.64
N TYR A 179 -8.23 -5.67 -5.57
CA TYR A 179 -9.65 -5.31 -5.53
C TYR A 179 -9.88 -3.83 -5.27
N PHE A 180 -10.64 -3.19 -6.15
CA PHE A 180 -11.01 -1.78 -6.11
C PHE A 180 -12.44 -1.65 -6.60
N VAL A 181 -13.33 -1.21 -5.72
CA VAL A 181 -14.77 -1.17 -6.00
C VAL A 181 -15.35 0.12 -5.42
N GLY A 182 -15.77 1.05 -6.29
CA GLY A 182 -16.65 2.15 -5.88
C GLY A 182 -16.00 3.36 -5.18
N TYR A 183 -14.71 3.62 -5.40
CA TYR A 183 -13.98 4.73 -4.73
C TYR A 183 -13.46 5.80 -5.71
N THR A 184 -13.31 7.03 -5.21
CA THR A 184 -12.71 8.13 -5.99
C THR A 184 -11.20 8.09 -5.90
N VAL A 185 -10.54 8.15 -7.05
CA VAL A 185 -9.09 8.33 -7.20
C VAL A 185 -8.84 9.75 -7.68
N THR A 186 -8.32 10.59 -6.80
CA THR A 186 -7.94 11.97 -7.15
C THR A 186 -6.54 11.96 -7.75
N ILE A 187 -6.38 12.47 -8.97
CA ILE A 187 -5.11 12.49 -9.68
C ILE A 187 -4.68 13.94 -9.88
N THR A 188 -3.50 14.29 -9.38
CA THR A 188 -2.92 15.63 -9.51
C THR A 188 -1.59 15.57 -10.26
N ASN A 189 -1.19 16.67 -10.91
CA ASN A 189 0.09 16.81 -11.63
C ASN A 189 0.26 15.94 -12.88
N THR A 190 -0.80 15.32 -13.39
CA THR A 190 -0.78 14.47 -14.60
C THR A 190 0.38 13.47 -14.60
N PRO A 191 0.41 12.54 -13.63
CA PRO A 191 1.52 11.61 -13.47
C PRO A 191 1.66 10.70 -14.69
N THR A 192 2.89 10.28 -14.97
CA THR A 192 3.20 9.30 -16.03
C THR A 192 3.36 7.90 -15.43
N PHE A 193 2.74 6.91 -16.07
CA PHE A 193 2.96 5.49 -15.78
C PHE A 193 3.78 4.83 -16.89
N LEU A 194 5.03 4.48 -16.60
CA LEU A 194 6.01 4.06 -17.61
C LEU A 194 5.66 2.72 -18.27
N ASN A 195 5.11 1.77 -17.52
CA ASN A 195 4.68 0.47 -18.06
C ASN A 195 3.20 0.51 -18.47
N ALA A 196 2.33 0.77 -17.50
CA ALA A 196 0.90 1.02 -17.65
C ALA A 196 0.30 1.50 -16.31
N PHE A 197 -0.89 2.09 -16.30
CA PHE A 197 -1.60 2.39 -15.05
C PHE A 197 -1.87 1.10 -14.25
N ILE A 198 -2.39 0.06 -14.91
CA ILE A 198 -2.52 -1.31 -14.35
C ILE A 198 -1.71 -2.30 -15.19
N VAL A 199 -0.88 -3.10 -14.55
CA VAL A 199 -0.22 -4.27 -15.12
C VAL A 199 -0.74 -5.53 -14.44
N ALA A 200 -1.32 -6.44 -15.20
CA ALA A 200 -1.71 -7.76 -14.73
C ALA A 200 -1.02 -8.84 -15.53
N GLU A 201 -0.21 -9.67 -14.88
CA GLU A 201 0.54 -10.73 -15.53
C GLU A 201 0.52 -12.02 -14.71
N ARG A 202 0.85 -13.13 -15.37
CA ARG A 202 1.08 -14.47 -14.77
C ARG A 202 -0.06 -14.88 -13.83
N ASN A 203 -1.25 -15.02 -14.42
CA ASN A 203 -2.46 -15.53 -13.77
C ASN A 203 -3.00 -14.68 -12.59
N CYS A 204 -2.65 -13.39 -12.50
CA CYS A 204 -3.32 -12.48 -11.55
C CYS A 204 -4.68 -11.96 -12.07
N SER A 205 -5.53 -11.52 -11.14
CA SER A 205 -6.80 -10.86 -11.43
C SER A 205 -6.85 -9.49 -10.76
N VAL A 206 -7.13 -8.45 -11.54
CA VAL A 206 -7.34 -7.09 -11.05
C VAL A 206 -8.79 -6.72 -11.28
N ILE A 207 -9.54 -6.51 -10.21
CA ILE A 207 -10.93 -6.06 -10.25
C ILE A 207 -10.94 -4.59 -9.86
N PHE A 208 -11.13 -3.73 -10.85
CA PHE A 208 -11.08 -2.27 -10.74
C PHE A 208 -12.36 -1.65 -11.30
N VAL A 209 -13.46 -1.80 -10.60
CA VAL A 209 -14.82 -1.46 -11.06
C VAL A 209 -15.38 -0.25 -10.31
N GLN A 210 -16.22 0.55 -10.97
CA GLN A 210 -16.97 1.67 -10.36
C GLN A 210 -16.11 2.75 -9.68
N ALA A 211 -14.82 2.81 -9.99
CA ALA A 211 -13.96 3.89 -9.56
C ALA A 211 -14.25 5.17 -10.37
N THR A 212 -14.08 6.32 -9.72
CA THR A 212 -14.19 7.63 -10.37
C THR A 212 -12.84 8.31 -10.34
N PHE A 213 -12.41 8.87 -11.47
CA PHE A 213 -11.13 9.57 -11.57
C PHE A 213 -11.35 11.08 -11.62
N ALA A 214 -10.77 11.80 -10.66
CA ALA A 214 -10.75 13.26 -10.64
C ALA A 214 -9.36 13.74 -11.05
N GLY A 215 -9.15 13.94 -12.36
CA GLY A 215 -7.85 14.23 -12.97
C GLY A 215 -7.47 13.19 -14.02
N SER A 216 -6.28 13.34 -14.61
CA SER A 216 -5.79 12.49 -15.70
C SER A 216 -4.35 12.06 -15.49
N ALA A 217 -3.91 11.02 -16.19
CA ALA A 217 -2.53 10.54 -16.22
C ALA A 217 -2.09 10.26 -17.67
N THR A 218 -0.78 10.14 -17.90
CA THR A 218 -0.19 9.71 -19.18
C THR A 218 0.38 8.29 -19.08
N GLY A 219 0.59 7.67 -20.24
CA GLY A 219 1.03 6.28 -20.36
C GLY A 219 -0.08 5.34 -20.83
N THR A 220 0.30 4.07 -20.96
CA THR A 220 -0.60 2.96 -21.33
C THR A 220 -1.64 2.73 -20.23
N ARG A 221 -2.92 2.59 -20.59
CA ARG A 221 -4.00 2.40 -19.61
C ARG A 221 -3.91 1.09 -18.85
N TYR A 222 -3.63 0.00 -19.56
CA TYR A 222 -3.47 -1.30 -18.97
C TYR A 222 -2.56 -2.19 -19.81
N ARG A 223 -1.95 -3.17 -19.16
CA ARG A 223 -1.27 -4.31 -19.79
C ARG A 223 -1.78 -5.58 -19.12
N SER A 224 -2.38 -6.48 -19.89
CA SER A 224 -2.81 -7.79 -19.40
C SER A 224 -2.14 -8.88 -20.22
N ALA A 225 -1.39 -9.77 -19.55
CA ALA A 225 -0.69 -10.88 -20.19
C ALA A 225 -0.69 -12.18 -19.36
N PHE A 226 -0.36 -13.30 -20.01
CA PHE A 226 -0.19 -14.62 -19.39
C PHE A 226 -1.42 -15.06 -18.58
N SER A 227 -2.57 -15.15 -19.26
CA SER A 227 -3.85 -15.59 -18.68
C SER A 227 -4.33 -14.76 -17.47
N SER A 228 -3.91 -13.50 -17.37
CA SER A 228 -4.39 -12.56 -16.36
C SER A 228 -5.67 -11.85 -16.80
N SER A 229 -6.31 -11.15 -15.88
CA SER A 229 -7.49 -10.33 -16.16
C SER A 229 -7.43 -8.96 -15.50
N VAL A 230 -7.89 -7.94 -16.22
CA VAL A 230 -8.21 -6.61 -15.67
C VAL A 230 -9.69 -6.35 -15.94
N VAL A 231 -10.50 -6.43 -14.88
CA VAL A 231 -11.95 -6.29 -14.93
C VAL A 231 -12.34 -4.91 -14.43
N THR A 232 -12.92 -4.10 -15.29
CA THR A 232 -13.35 -2.73 -15.03
C THR A 232 -14.83 -2.50 -15.25
N ASN A 233 -15.49 -3.35 -16.07
CA ASN A 233 -16.87 -3.18 -16.54
C ASN A 233 -17.08 -1.81 -17.23
N GLY A 234 -16.01 -1.23 -17.75
CA GLY A 234 -15.97 0.05 -18.45
C GLY A 234 -15.45 -0.12 -19.87
N GLY A 235 -15.44 0.97 -20.64
CA GLY A 235 -14.83 0.96 -21.97
C GLY A 235 -13.30 0.90 -21.91
N GLU A 236 -12.66 0.64 -23.06
CA GLU A 236 -11.19 0.59 -23.25
C GLU A 236 -10.42 1.82 -22.73
N ASN A 237 -11.12 2.95 -22.56
CA ASN A 237 -10.57 4.22 -22.09
C ASN A 237 -10.85 4.53 -20.61
N TYR A 238 -11.45 3.59 -19.87
CA TYR A 238 -11.91 3.83 -18.50
C TYR A 238 -10.78 4.11 -17.52
N LEU A 239 -9.65 3.41 -17.64
CA LEU A 239 -8.48 3.64 -16.79
C LEU A 239 -7.67 4.88 -17.23
N PRO A 240 -7.02 5.61 -16.31
CA PRO A 240 -6.16 6.74 -16.63
C PRO A 240 -5.02 6.38 -17.60
N GLY A 241 -4.74 7.27 -18.53
CA GLY A 241 -3.70 7.11 -19.55
C GLY A 241 -4.09 7.76 -20.87
N ASN A 242 -3.07 8.08 -21.67
CA ASN A 242 -3.25 8.66 -23.01
C ASN A 242 -2.89 7.69 -24.15
N ALA A 243 -2.37 6.50 -23.84
CA ALA A 243 -2.11 5.44 -24.81
C ALA A 243 -3.08 4.26 -24.62
N ALA A 244 -3.41 3.58 -25.73
CA ALA A 244 -4.30 2.41 -25.71
C ALA A 244 -3.73 1.29 -24.83
N GLY A 245 -4.62 0.50 -24.20
CA GLY A 245 -4.19 -0.67 -23.43
C GLY A 245 -3.74 -1.82 -24.31
N VAL A 246 -3.00 -2.76 -23.71
CA VAL A 246 -2.36 -3.89 -24.38
C VAL A 246 -2.85 -5.21 -23.78
N ARG A 247 -3.26 -6.15 -24.64
CA ARG A 247 -3.59 -7.54 -24.31
C ARG A 247 -2.60 -8.46 -25.01
N GLU A 248 -1.97 -9.36 -24.26
CA GLU A 248 -0.99 -10.34 -24.77
C GLU A 248 -1.26 -11.71 -24.17
N THR A 249 -0.82 -12.80 -24.81
CA THR A 249 -0.75 -14.17 -24.25
C THR A 249 -1.94 -14.54 -23.32
N GLY A 250 -3.16 -14.51 -23.85
CA GLY A 250 -4.37 -14.88 -23.09
C GLY A 250 -4.85 -13.87 -22.04
N GLY A 251 -4.22 -12.70 -21.93
CA GLY A 251 -4.64 -11.60 -21.07
C GLY A 251 -5.98 -10.98 -21.52
N GLN A 252 -6.79 -10.58 -20.55
CA GLN A 252 -8.14 -10.08 -20.77
C GLN A 252 -8.34 -8.70 -20.15
N TYR A 253 -9.14 -7.87 -20.82
CA TYR A 253 -9.67 -6.61 -20.32
C TYR A 253 -11.17 -6.56 -20.59
N SER A 254 -11.97 -6.24 -19.57
CA SER A 254 -13.42 -6.12 -19.67
C SER A 254 -14.00 -5.05 -18.76
#